data_AF-A0A7V4DC97-F1
#
_entry.id   AF-A0A7V4DC97-F1
#
_cell.length_a   1.000
_cell.length_b   1.000
_cell.length_c   1.000
_cell.angle_alpha   90.00
_cell.angle_beta   90.00
_cell.angle_gamma   90.00
#
_symmetry.space_group_name_H-M   'P 1'
#
loop_
_entity.id
_entity.type
_entity.pdbx_description
1 polymer ?
#
loop_
_entity_poly.entity_id
_entity_poly.type
_entity_poly.pdbx_seq_one_letter_code
_entity_poly.pdbx_strand_id
1 'polypeptide(L)'
;MKIKNPLKRTDVFSCTHGAHQGFNGKVSAYHVLREKHCYPSGCIYFLWRCVRLEKGNRCVHGYTTPGRKCKGCTYYVEEKLHFQPILLLSPEVYSQFVEDVENYENWLEKIRFTQQAIAGKIDTVKPWFEKHVFPDRTRIDLRGYLLVFKRGFIGMDMFEDPFYVRISQGQMQEYGFLPKMKVEMVGEIREDRGRIVVQHIRQVEKKTKGWGWHWTRDKALVAVKTATEFEHQPEKCIACPSGALVDVTELTETEERKYRRLYCLKGIVEPSVCCVSAFNALKKAKSFTESIPTSQTHLH
;
A
#
# COMPACT_ATOMS: atom_id res chain seq x y z
N MET A 1 5.64 19.79 15.20
CA MET A 1 5.34 18.62 16.07
C MET A 1 5.86 17.35 15.39
N LYS A 2 5.99 16.21 16.12
CA LYS A 2 6.24 14.90 15.49
C LYS A 2 4.91 14.18 15.30
N ILE A 3 4.64 13.72 14.09
CA ILE A 3 3.39 13.04 13.73
C ILE A 3 3.70 11.64 13.20
N LYS A 4 2.93 10.68 13.69
CA LYS A 4 2.91 9.29 13.22
C LYS A 4 1.48 8.91 12.87
N ASN A 5 1.30 7.99 11.94
CA ASN A 5 0.02 7.45 11.53
C ASN A 5 -0.24 6.12 12.28
N PRO A 6 -0.98 6.16 13.41
CA PRO A 6 -1.30 4.96 14.18
C PRO A 6 -2.18 3.97 13.40
N LEU A 7 -2.96 4.43 12.41
CA LEU A 7 -3.83 3.56 11.62
C LEU A 7 -3.06 2.56 10.74
N LYS A 8 -1.75 2.76 10.52
CA LYS A 8 -0.89 1.79 9.81
C LYS A 8 -0.41 0.64 10.69
N ARG A 9 -0.59 0.70 12.01
CA ARG A 9 -0.18 -0.36 12.94
C ARG A 9 -0.90 -1.67 12.62
N THR A 10 -0.15 -2.76 12.63
CA THR A 10 -0.63 -4.14 12.36
C THR A 10 -0.53 -5.05 13.60
N ASP A 11 -0.11 -4.47 14.73
CA ASP A 11 0.03 -5.10 16.03
C ASP A 11 -1.18 -4.85 16.95
N VAL A 12 -2.21 -4.14 16.46
CA VAL A 12 -3.41 -3.81 17.25
C VAL A 12 -4.46 -4.90 17.17
N PHE A 13 -4.72 -5.43 15.97
CA PHE A 13 -5.80 -6.37 15.72
C PHE A 13 -5.31 -7.63 15.00
N SER A 14 -5.92 -8.77 15.34
CA SER A 14 -5.83 -10.01 14.57
C SER A 14 -7.20 -10.47 14.11
N CYS A 15 -7.30 -11.10 12.94
CA CYS A 15 -8.54 -11.64 12.41
C CYS A 15 -8.32 -12.97 11.67
N THR A 16 -9.19 -13.94 11.91
CA THR A 16 -9.14 -15.30 11.34
C THR A 16 -9.81 -15.43 9.96
N HIS A 17 -10.38 -14.34 9.44
CA HIS A 17 -11.02 -14.34 8.12
C HIS A 17 -10.03 -14.80 7.03
N GLY A 18 -10.47 -15.68 6.12
CA GLY A 18 -9.62 -16.31 5.10
C GLY A 18 -8.79 -15.33 4.26
N ALA A 19 -9.39 -14.18 3.91
CA ALA A 19 -8.69 -13.11 3.18
C ALA A 19 -7.47 -12.51 3.92
N HIS A 20 -7.33 -12.72 5.23
CA HIS A 20 -6.23 -12.21 6.05
C HIS A 20 -5.15 -13.28 6.33
N GLN A 21 -5.35 -14.53 5.91
CA GLN A 21 -4.39 -15.61 6.13
C GLN A 21 -3.03 -15.32 5.46
N GLY A 22 -3.03 -14.70 4.28
CA GLY A 22 -1.79 -14.26 3.60
C GLY A 22 -0.98 -13.21 4.37
N PHE A 23 -1.53 -12.65 5.44
CA PHE A 23 -0.86 -11.72 6.36
C PHE A 23 -0.71 -12.30 7.78
N ASN A 24 -0.78 -13.64 7.93
CA ASN A 24 -0.78 -14.34 9.22
C ASN A 24 -1.85 -13.81 10.18
N GLY A 25 -3.01 -13.44 9.65
CA GLY A 25 -4.12 -12.88 10.42
C GLY A 25 -3.85 -11.48 10.99
N LYS A 26 -2.71 -10.84 10.67
CA LYS A 26 -2.43 -9.45 11.05
C LYS A 26 -3.19 -8.50 10.14
N VAL A 27 -3.85 -7.52 10.74
CA VAL A 27 -4.68 -6.56 10.01
C VAL A 27 -4.33 -5.16 10.48
N SER A 28 -4.25 -4.20 9.56
CA SER A 28 -3.99 -2.81 9.94
C SER A 28 -5.18 -2.23 10.69
N ALA A 29 -4.92 -1.35 11.66
CA ALA A 29 -5.98 -0.63 12.37
C ALA A 29 -6.87 0.17 11.42
N TYR A 30 -6.31 0.73 10.34
CA TYR A 30 -7.08 1.36 9.26
C TYR A 30 -8.17 0.44 8.70
N HIS A 31 -7.81 -0.81 8.36
CA HIS A 31 -8.76 -1.73 7.75
C HIS A 31 -9.91 -2.07 8.71
N VAL A 32 -9.60 -2.30 9.98
CA VAL A 32 -10.58 -2.66 11.01
C VAL A 32 -11.49 -1.47 11.37
N LEU A 33 -10.91 -0.30 11.63
CA LEU A 33 -11.62 0.86 12.19
C LEU A 33 -12.24 1.76 11.11
N ARG A 34 -11.65 1.85 9.93
CA ARG A 34 -12.04 2.81 8.87
C ARG A 34 -12.60 2.15 7.60
N GLU A 35 -12.10 1.00 7.19
CA GLU A 35 -12.56 0.34 5.96
C GLU A 35 -13.73 -0.62 6.21
N LYS A 36 -13.65 -1.44 7.26
CA LYS A 36 -14.64 -2.48 7.56
C LYS A 36 -15.56 -2.14 8.72
N HIS A 37 -15.17 -1.21 9.59
CA HIS A 37 -15.90 -0.88 10.82
C HIS A 37 -16.30 -2.12 11.62
N CYS A 38 -15.41 -3.11 11.69
CA CYS A 38 -15.72 -4.44 12.22
C CYS A 38 -15.29 -4.61 13.68
N TYR A 39 -14.80 -3.57 14.34
CA TYR A 39 -14.54 -3.60 15.79
C TYR A 39 -15.46 -2.59 16.49
N PRO A 40 -16.08 -2.95 17.63
CA PRO A 40 -15.96 -4.22 18.36
C PRO A 40 -16.88 -5.35 17.84
N SER A 41 -17.86 -5.04 16.98
CA SER A 41 -19.00 -5.92 16.70
C SER A 41 -18.74 -7.10 15.74
N GLY A 42 -17.57 -7.16 15.10
CA GLY A 42 -17.25 -8.11 14.04
C GLY A 42 -17.87 -7.75 12.68
N CYS A 43 -17.57 -8.56 11.68
CA CYS A 43 -18.13 -8.49 10.34
C CYS A 43 -18.89 -9.77 9.99
N ILE A 44 -19.99 -9.62 9.25
CA ILE A 44 -20.87 -10.72 8.83
C ILE A 44 -20.69 -10.95 7.33
N TYR A 45 -20.47 -12.20 6.95
CA TYR A 45 -20.44 -12.64 5.56
C TYR A 45 -21.48 -13.72 5.34
N PHE A 46 -22.10 -13.69 4.18
CA PHE A 46 -23.01 -14.74 3.72
C PHE A 46 -22.27 -15.54 2.67
N LEU A 47 -21.93 -16.78 3.00
CA LEU A 47 -21.32 -17.72 2.07
C LEU A 47 -22.44 -18.52 1.40
N TRP A 48 -22.58 -18.33 0.09
CA TRP A 48 -23.53 -19.09 -0.71
C TRP A 48 -22.87 -20.36 -1.23
N ARG A 49 -23.47 -21.49 -0.90
CA ARG A 49 -22.97 -22.83 -1.25
C ARG A 49 -24.04 -23.57 -2.05
N CYS A 50 -23.58 -24.47 -2.91
CA CYS A 50 -24.45 -25.40 -3.63
C CYS A 50 -23.91 -26.81 -3.47
N VAL A 51 -24.64 -27.64 -2.73
CA VAL A 51 -24.22 -29.01 -2.37
C VAL A 51 -23.95 -29.86 -3.62
N ARG A 52 -24.66 -29.61 -4.73
CA ARG A 52 -24.42 -30.32 -6.00
C ARG A 52 -23.12 -29.89 -6.66
N LEU A 53 -22.88 -28.59 -6.79
CA LEU A 53 -21.67 -28.06 -7.43
C LEU A 53 -20.41 -28.46 -6.65
N GLU A 54 -20.47 -28.46 -5.32
CA GLU A 54 -19.37 -28.91 -4.47
C GLU A 54 -19.04 -30.39 -4.65
N LYS A 55 -20.04 -31.22 -4.98
CA LYS A 55 -19.85 -32.63 -5.33
C LYS A 55 -19.45 -32.84 -6.81
N GLY A 56 -19.12 -31.77 -7.54
CA GLY A 56 -18.77 -31.81 -8.96
C GLY A 56 -19.95 -32.04 -9.91
N ASN A 57 -21.19 -32.02 -9.42
CA ASN A 57 -22.39 -32.21 -10.24
C ASN A 57 -22.88 -30.90 -10.83
N ARG A 58 -23.49 -30.96 -12.02
CA ARG A 58 -24.14 -29.79 -12.63
C ARG A 58 -25.33 -29.30 -11.79
N CYS A 59 -25.53 -27.99 -11.79
CA CYS A 59 -26.71 -27.34 -11.21
C CYS A 59 -27.97 -27.68 -12.02
N VAL A 60 -29.10 -27.92 -11.35
CA VAL A 60 -30.39 -28.20 -11.99
C VAL A 60 -30.90 -27.03 -12.83
N HIS A 61 -30.48 -25.81 -12.51
CA HIS A 61 -30.82 -24.59 -13.25
C HIS A 61 -29.67 -24.12 -14.17
N GLY A 62 -28.63 -24.95 -14.37
CA GLY A 62 -27.52 -24.64 -15.26
C GLY A 62 -26.51 -23.60 -14.75
N TYR A 63 -26.67 -23.06 -13.53
CA TYR A 63 -25.69 -22.13 -12.95
C TYR A 63 -24.35 -22.81 -12.64
N THR A 64 -23.24 -22.10 -12.88
CA THR A 64 -21.88 -22.55 -12.54
C THR A 64 -21.43 -22.11 -11.15
N THR A 65 -22.08 -21.09 -10.57
CA THR A 65 -21.83 -20.58 -9.22
C THR A 65 -23.15 -20.31 -8.49
N PRO A 66 -23.20 -20.50 -7.15
CA PRO A 66 -24.37 -20.15 -6.36
C PRO A 66 -24.56 -18.62 -6.29
N GLY A 67 -25.81 -18.17 -6.23
CA GLY A 67 -26.16 -16.75 -6.35
C GLY A 67 -27.54 -16.43 -5.76
N ARG A 68 -27.92 -15.13 -5.77
CA ARG A 68 -29.23 -14.66 -5.26
C ARG A 68 -30.42 -15.39 -5.88
N LYS A 69 -30.30 -15.84 -7.14
CA LYS A 69 -31.33 -16.60 -7.88
C LYS A 69 -31.50 -18.05 -7.39
N CYS A 70 -30.65 -18.53 -6.49
CA CYS A 70 -30.74 -19.87 -5.91
C CYS A 70 -31.63 -19.92 -4.66
N LYS A 71 -32.17 -18.79 -4.21
CA LYS A 71 -33.08 -18.72 -3.04
C LYS A 71 -34.31 -19.60 -3.28
N GLY A 72 -34.53 -20.57 -2.40
CA GLY A 72 -35.62 -21.57 -2.52
C GLY A 72 -35.22 -22.89 -3.21
N CYS A 73 -34.00 -23.00 -3.75
CA CYS A 73 -33.48 -24.27 -4.26
C CYS A 73 -33.10 -25.21 -3.11
N THR A 74 -33.50 -26.48 -3.17
CA THR A 74 -33.21 -27.50 -2.14
C THR A 74 -31.71 -27.74 -1.93
N TYR A 75 -30.88 -27.46 -2.94
CA TYR A 75 -29.42 -27.66 -2.86
C TYR A 75 -28.64 -26.40 -2.47
N TYR A 76 -29.34 -25.27 -2.32
CA TYR A 76 -28.75 -24.01 -1.92
C TYR A 76 -28.63 -23.94 -0.40
N VAL A 77 -27.42 -23.64 0.08
CA VAL A 77 -27.15 -23.44 1.49
C VAL A 77 -26.53 -22.06 1.66
N GLU A 78 -27.06 -21.29 2.60
CA GLU A 78 -26.50 -20.01 3.00
C GLU A 78 -25.90 -20.16 4.40
N GLU A 79 -24.58 -19.99 4.50
CA GLU A 79 -23.86 -19.98 5.77
C GLU A 79 -23.58 -18.54 6.18
N LYS A 80 -24.10 -18.14 7.34
CA LYS A 80 -23.78 -16.85 7.95
C LYS A 80 -22.50 -17.00 8.79
N LEU A 81 -21.41 -16.44 8.30
CA LEU A 81 -20.13 -16.40 8.99
C LEU A 81 -19.98 -15.07 9.72
N HIS A 82 -19.54 -15.11 10.98
CA HIS A 82 -19.25 -13.93 11.79
C HIS A 82 -17.79 -13.97 12.21
N PHE A 83 -17.04 -12.93 11.86
CA PHE A 83 -15.64 -12.80 12.22
C PHE A 83 -15.44 -11.57 13.08
N GLN A 84 -14.99 -11.76 14.31
CA GLN A 84 -14.66 -10.68 15.22
C GLN A 84 -13.14 -10.48 15.29
N PRO A 85 -12.63 -9.27 15.01
CA PRO A 85 -11.22 -8.96 15.25
C PRO A 85 -10.89 -9.09 16.74
N ILE A 86 -9.75 -9.71 17.03
CA ILE A 86 -9.18 -9.84 18.38
C ILE A 86 -8.29 -8.62 18.63
N LEU A 87 -8.54 -7.89 19.71
CA LEU A 87 -7.66 -6.82 20.20
C LEU A 87 -6.43 -7.46 20.87
N LEU A 88 -5.23 -7.08 20.41
CA LEU A 88 -3.96 -7.63 20.90
C LEU A 88 -3.29 -6.75 21.98
N LEU A 89 -3.76 -5.51 22.15
CA LEU A 89 -3.21 -4.57 23.12
C LEU A 89 -3.87 -4.74 24.49
N SER A 90 -3.13 -4.42 25.56
CA SER A 90 -3.75 -4.28 26.88
C SER A 90 -4.71 -3.07 26.87
N PRO A 91 -5.68 -3.02 27.81
CA PRO A 91 -6.63 -1.91 27.88
C PRO A 91 -5.95 -0.53 27.95
N GLU A 92 -4.88 -0.40 28.73
CA GLU A 92 -4.15 0.87 28.91
C GLU A 92 -3.46 1.30 27.61
N VAL A 93 -2.79 0.35 26.94
CA VAL A 93 -2.10 0.61 25.67
C VAL A 93 -3.11 0.89 24.56
N TYR A 94 -4.28 0.27 24.60
CA TYR A 94 -5.36 0.55 23.67
C TYR A 94 -5.94 1.95 23.86
N SER A 95 -6.17 2.39 25.10
CA SER A 95 -6.61 3.77 25.38
C SER A 95 -5.62 4.80 24.82
N GLN A 96 -4.32 4.60 25.05
CA GLN A 96 -3.30 5.49 24.46
C GLN A 96 -3.33 5.44 22.92
N PHE A 97 -3.53 4.27 22.34
CA PHE A 97 -3.67 4.14 20.89
C PHE A 97 -4.88 4.90 20.34
N VAL A 98 -6.00 4.92 21.06
CA VAL A 98 -7.19 5.71 20.67
C VAL A 98 -6.88 7.20 20.71
N GLU A 99 -6.23 7.69 21.76
CA GLU A 99 -5.78 9.09 21.83
C GLU A 99 -4.80 9.44 20.69
N ASP A 100 -3.86 8.54 20.37
CA ASP A 100 -2.95 8.72 19.24
C ASP A 100 -3.70 8.83 17.90
N VAL A 101 -4.75 8.01 17.72
CA VAL A 101 -5.62 8.04 16.53
C VAL A 101 -6.35 9.38 16.45
N GLU A 102 -6.97 9.82 17.54
CA GLU A 102 -7.68 11.10 17.59
C GLU A 102 -6.74 12.29 17.31
N ASN A 103 -5.55 12.29 17.91
CA ASN A 103 -4.53 13.31 17.67
C ASN A 103 -4.09 13.35 16.21
N TYR A 104 -3.85 12.18 15.61
CA TYR A 104 -3.49 12.06 14.20
C TYR A 104 -4.62 12.54 13.29
N GLU A 105 -5.87 12.22 13.60
CA GLU A 105 -7.03 12.59 12.80
C GLU A 105 -7.32 14.09 12.89
N ASN A 106 -7.25 14.67 14.08
CA ASN A 106 -7.34 16.11 14.29
C ASN A 106 -6.24 16.86 13.51
N TRP A 107 -5.04 16.31 13.45
CA TRP A 107 -3.97 16.85 12.61
C TRP A 107 -4.29 16.70 11.11
N LEU A 108 -4.74 15.53 10.69
CA LEU A 108 -5.04 15.23 9.29
C LEU A 108 -6.17 16.11 8.76
N GLU A 109 -7.24 16.33 9.52
CA GLU A 109 -8.37 17.19 9.15
C GLU A 109 -7.92 18.63 8.86
N LYS A 110 -6.96 19.15 9.62
CA LYS A 110 -6.43 20.51 9.43
C LYS A 110 -5.65 20.67 8.12
N ILE A 111 -4.93 19.63 7.70
CA ILE A 111 -4.02 19.72 6.55
C ILE A 111 -4.60 19.09 5.28
N ARG A 112 -5.56 18.18 5.39
CA ARG A 112 -6.14 17.47 4.26
C ARG A 112 -6.85 18.46 3.34
N PHE A 113 -6.68 18.25 2.03
CA PHE A 113 -7.21 19.12 0.97
C PHE A 113 -6.63 20.54 0.93
N THR A 114 -5.59 20.82 1.71
CA THR A 114 -4.87 22.10 1.68
C THR A 114 -3.53 21.95 0.99
N GLN A 115 -3.00 23.07 0.47
CA GLN A 115 -1.64 23.16 -0.05
C GLN A 115 -0.66 23.26 1.12
N GLN A 116 0.29 22.33 1.19
CA GLN A 116 1.30 22.30 2.24
C GLN A 116 2.69 22.27 1.62
N ALA A 117 3.63 22.94 2.30
CA ALA A 117 5.04 22.79 2.00
C ALA A 117 5.49 21.38 2.40
N ILE A 118 6.22 20.70 1.52
CA ILE A 118 6.74 19.37 1.73
C ILE A 118 8.26 19.44 1.59
N ALA A 119 8.97 18.97 2.60
CA ALA A 119 10.42 18.90 2.56
C ALA A 119 10.90 17.50 2.95
N GLY A 120 11.85 16.94 2.20
CA GLY A 120 12.38 15.64 2.56
C GLY A 120 13.38 15.06 1.58
N LYS A 121 13.84 13.86 1.92
CA LYS A 121 14.72 13.06 1.07
C LYS A 121 13.90 11.96 0.41
N ILE A 122 13.90 11.92 -0.93
CA ILE A 122 13.27 10.85 -1.70
C ILE A 122 13.96 9.53 -1.35
N ASP A 123 13.23 8.56 -0.84
CA ASP A 123 13.78 7.23 -0.56
C ASP A 123 13.83 6.38 -1.83
N THR A 124 12.72 6.32 -2.56
CA THR A 124 12.61 5.61 -3.84
C THR A 124 11.69 6.35 -4.80
N VAL A 125 11.87 6.12 -6.10
CA VAL A 125 10.98 6.59 -7.18
C VAL A 125 10.41 5.36 -7.86
N LYS A 126 9.09 5.31 -7.98
CA LYS A 126 8.36 4.16 -8.54
C LYS A 126 7.42 4.62 -9.65
N PRO A 127 7.28 3.89 -10.77
CA PRO A 127 6.20 4.14 -11.70
C PRO A 127 4.84 3.92 -11.01
N TRP A 128 3.86 4.75 -11.35
CA TRP A 128 2.49 4.64 -10.87
C TRP A 128 1.60 4.16 -12.00
N PHE A 129 1.11 2.94 -11.87
CA PHE A 129 0.25 2.30 -12.86
C PHE A 129 -1.18 2.18 -12.38
N GLU A 130 -2.10 2.25 -13.33
CA GLU A 130 -3.49 1.87 -13.16
C GLU A 130 -3.84 0.77 -14.18
N LYS A 131 -4.47 -0.31 -13.72
CA LYS A 131 -4.93 -1.43 -14.53
C LYS A 131 -6.44 -1.38 -14.61
N HIS A 132 -6.97 -1.35 -15.83
CA HIS A 132 -8.39 -1.46 -16.12
C HIS A 132 -8.67 -2.84 -16.69
N VAL A 133 -9.54 -3.60 -16.04
CA VAL A 133 -10.01 -4.92 -16.52
C VAL A 133 -11.45 -4.75 -16.96
N PHE A 134 -11.68 -4.84 -18.27
CA PHE A 134 -13.00 -4.85 -18.90
C PHE A 134 -13.36 -6.29 -19.31
N PRO A 135 -14.64 -6.59 -19.62
CA PRO A 135 -15.05 -7.94 -20.03
C PRO A 135 -14.28 -8.50 -21.24
N ASP A 136 -13.89 -7.64 -22.18
CA ASP A 136 -13.25 -8.00 -23.44
C ASP A 136 -11.73 -7.74 -23.47
N ARG A 137 -11.23 -6.88 -22.57
CA ARG A 137 -9.83 -6.42 -22.63
C ARG A 137 -9.28 -5.99 -21.29
N THR A 138 -7.96 -6.12 -21.15
CA THR A 138 -7.21 -5.56 -20.02
C THR A 138 -6.25 -4.50 -20.54
N ARG A 139 -6.19 -3.35 -19.86
CA ARG A 139 -5.28 -2.24 -20.17
C ARG A 139 -4.54 -1.80 -18.93
N ILE A 140 -3.25 -1.50 -19.06
CA ILE A 140 -2.44 -0.89 -18.00
C ILE A 140 -1.91 0.45 -18.49
N ASP A 141 -2.18 1.51 -17.74
CA ASP A 141 -1.77 2.87 -18.02
C ASP A 141 -0.74 3.37 -17.01
N LEU A 142 0.32 4.03 -17.52
CA LEU A 142 1.26 4.77 -16.68
C LEU A 142 0.66 6.15 -16.37
N ARG A 143 0.17 6.34 -15.14
CA ARG A 143 -0.37 7.63 -14.68
C ARG A 143 0.72 8.64 -14.35
N GLY A 144 1.87 8.18 -13.89
CA GLY A 144 3.01 9.02 -13.55
C GLY A 144 4.00 8.28 -12.68
N TYR A 145 4.51 8.95 -11.65
CA TYR A 145 5.50 8.40 -10.73
C TYR A 145 5.13 8.73 -9.29
N LEU A 146 5.50 7.83 -8.38
CA LEU A 146 5.40 8.01 -6.94
C LEU A 146 6.80 8.22 -6.38
N LEU A 147 7.02 9.40 -5.80
CA LEU A 147 8.17 9.62 -4.93
C LEU A 147 7.77 9.10 -3.55
N VAL A 148 8.56 8.18 -3.01
CA VAL A 148 8.34 7.63 -1.67
C VAL A 148 9.29 8.32 -0.71
N PHE A 149 8.75 8.95 0.33
CA PHE A 149 9.50 9.48 1.44
C PHE A 149 9.31 8.53 2.62
N LYS A 150 10.38 8.19 3.35
CA LYS A 150 10.27 7.40 4.60
C LYS A 150 9.92 8.26 5.81
N ARG A 151 10.35 9.51 5.77
CA ARG A 151 10.14 10.58 6.74
C ARG A 151 10.34 11.91 6.04
N GLY A 152 9.76 12.98 6.56
CA GLY A 152 9.88 14.31 5.99
C GLY A 152 9.10 15.32 6.80
N PHE A 153 8.95 16.52 6.24
CA PHE A 153 8.14 17.58 6.80
C PHE A 153 6.93 17.82 5.93
N ILE A 154 5.78 18.02 6.56
CA ILE A 154 4.53 18.51 5.98
C ILE A 154 4.17 19.78 6.75
N GLY A 155 4.28 20.93 6.09
CA GLY A 155 4.32 22.23 6.75
C GLY A 155 5.48 22.29 7.73
N MET A 156 5.17 22.61 9.00
CA MET A 156 6.14 22.65 10.10
C MET A 156 6.23 21.34 10.89
N ASP A 157 5.44 20.33 10.52
CA ASP A 157 5.36 19.06 11.25
C ASP A 157 6.24 18.00 10.62
N MET A 158 7.01 17.31 11.46
CA MET A 158 7.80 16.16 11.05
C MET A 158 6.91 14.93 11.00
N PHE A 159 6.74 14.36 9.82
CA PHE A 159 5.99 13.14 9.59
C PHE A 159 6.94 11.93 9.56
N GLU A 160 6.73 10.98 10.47
CA GLU A 160 7.66 9.88 10.74
C GLU A 160 7.40 8.61 9.92
N ASP A 161 6.22 8.52 9.28
CA ASP A 161 5.85 7.38 8.46
C ASP A 161 6.06 7.62 6.96
N PRO A 162 6.04 6.55 6.15
CA PRO A 162 6.11 6.72 4.71
C PRO A 162 4.92 7.48 4.14
N PHE A 163 5.20 8.50 3.34
CA PHE A 163 4.22 9.24 2.55
C PHE A 163 4.68 9.35 1.09
N TYR A 164 3.72 9.64 0.22
CA TYR A 164 3.92 9.53 -1.21
C TYR A 164 3.64 10.84 -1.89
N VAL A 165 4.38 11.15 -2.95
CA VAL A 165 4.13 12.31 -3.80
C VAL A 165 3.87 11.81 -5.22
N ARG A 166 2.70 12.16 -5.76
CA ARG A 166 2.32 11.87 -7.16
C ARG A 166 2.91 12.93 -8.07
N ILE A 167 3.71 12.48 -9.03
CA ILE A 167 4.40 13.32 -10.00
C ILE A 167 3.92 12.93 -11.40
N SER A 168 3.59 13.94 -12.21
CA SER A 168 3.18 13.71 -13.60
C SER A 168 4.37 13.28 -14.46
N GLN A 169 4.10 12.75 -15.66
CA GLN A 169 5.18 12.39 -16.58
C GLN A 169 6.02 13.61 -17.00
N GLY A 170 5.36 14.76 -17.23
CA GLY A 170 6.04 16.01 -17.58
C GLY A 170 6.96 16.50 -16.45
N GLN A 171 6.47 16.49 -15.20
CA GLN A 171 7.28 16.86 -14.04
C GLN A 171 8.48 15.92 -13.83
N MET A 172 8.31 14.62 -14.10
CA MET A 172 9.42 13.68 -14.02
C MET A 172 10.50 13.98 -15.08
N GLN A 173 10.10 14.36 -16.30
CA GLN A 173 11.00 14.76 -17.37
C GLN A 173 11.71 16.09 -17.03
N GLU A 174 10.98 17.07 -16.52
CA GLU A 174 11.48 18.40 -16.18
C GLU A 174 12.47 18.36 -15.01
N TYR A 175 12.08 17.74 -13.89
CA TYR A 175 12.90 17.79 -12.67
C TYR A 175 13.89 16.64 -12.56
N GLY A 176 13.65 15.53 -13.27
CA GLY A 176 14.52 14.35 -13.26
C GLY A 176 14.63 13.74 -11.87
N PHE A 177 13.51 13.54 -11.16
CA PHE A 177 13.55 13.04 -9.78
C PHE A 177 14.30 11.71 -9.67
N LEU A 178 15.16 11.61 -8.65
CA LEU A 178 15.96 10.43 -8.36
C LEU A 178 15.87 10.06 -6.89
N PRO A 179 16.12 8.79 -6.54
CA PRO A 179 16.34 8.42 -5.16
C PRO A 179 17.44 9.26 -4.52
N LYS A 180 17.32 9.46 -3.21
CA LYS A 180 18.25 10.20 -2.35
C LYS A 180 18.38 11.70 -2.62
N MET A 181 17.67 12.24 -3.61
CA MET A 181 17.52 13.67 -3.83
C MET A 181 16.80 14.31 -2.63
N LYS A 182 17.30 15.45 -2.14
CA LYS A 182 16.57 16.30 -1.18
C LYS A 182 15.80 17.34 -1.97
N VAL A 183 14.52 17.45 -1.67
CA VAL A 183 13.58 18.30 -2.39
C VAL A 183 12.70 19.06 -1.41
N GLU A 184 12.34 20.27 -1.81
CA GLU A 184 11.26 21.06 -1.23
C GLU A 184 10.23 21.31 -2.34
N MET A 185 8.95 21.24 -2.01
CA MET A 185 7.86 21.47 -2.95
C MET A 185 6.59 21.86 -2.22
N VAL A 186 5.61 22.40 -2.94
CA VAL A 186 4.26 22.64 -2.43
C VAL A 186 3.30 21.70 -3.11
N GLY A 187 2.37 21.12 -2.36
CA GLY A 187 1.36 20.24 -2.92
C GLY A 187 0.16 20.05 -2.02
N GLU A 188 -0.90 19.52 -2.61
CA GLU A 188 -2.16 19.25 -1.93
C GLU A 188 -2.10 17.91 -1.19
N ILE A 189 -2.46 17.92 0.10
CA ILE A 189 -2.54 16.70 0.89
C ILE A 189 -3.85 15.95 0.62
N ARG A 190 -3.75 14.66 0.30
CA ARG A 190 -4.87 13.72 0.22
C ARG A 190 -4.58 12.48 1.06
N GLU A 191 -5.65 11.76 1.37
CA GLU A 191 -5.59 10.42 1.94
C GLU A 191 -5.98 9.40 0.88
N ASP A 192 -5.22 8.30 0.81
CA ASP A 192 -5.47 7.17 -0.08
C ASP A 192 -5.30 5.86 0.69
N ARG A 193 -6.43 5.27 1.12
CA ARG A 193 -6.49 4.01 1.87
C ARG A 193 -5.51 3.98 3.06
N GLY A 194 -5.58 4.99 3.93
CA GLY A 194 -4.72 5.12 5.10
C GLY A 194 -3.29 5.61 4.82
N ARG A 195 -3.00 6.06 3.59
CA ARG A 195 -1.71 6.66 3.22
C ARG A 195 -1.87 8.14 2.97
N ILE A 196 -0.89 8.91 3.40
CA ILE A 196 -0.74 10.31 2.98
C ILE A 196 -0.16 10.34 1.57
N VAL A 197 -0.87 11.00 0.67
CA VAL A 197 -0.47 11.22 -0.71
C VAL A 197 -0.54 12.71 -1.02
N VAL A 198 0.55 13.26 -1.52
CA VAL A 198 0.61 14.64 -1.98
C VAL A 198 0.42 14.66 -3.50
N GLN A 199 -0.44 15.55 -3.99
CA GLN A 199 -0.73 15.71 -5.41
C GLN A 199 -0.74 17.19 -5.81
N HIS A 200 -0.91 17.49 -7.11
CA HIS A 200 -0.90 18.85 -7.65
C HIS A 200 0.36 19.64 -7.29
N ILE A 201 1.52 19.03 -7.48
CA ILE A 201 2.82 19.56 -7.07
C ILE A 201 3.22 20.81 -7.84
N ARG A 202 3.76 21.80 -7.12
CA ARG A 202 4.26 23.10 -7.60
C ARG A 202 5.52 23.51 -6.83
N GLN A 203 6.21 24.56 -7.29
CA GLN A 203 7.35 25.18 -6.61
C GLN A 203 8.43 24.17 -6.19
N VAL A 204 8.87 23.33 -7.13
CA VAL A 204 9.85 22.28 -6.84
C VAL A 204 11.25 22.87 -6.77
N GLU A 205 11.89 22.74 -5.61
CA GLU A 205 13.28 23.11 -5.38
C GLU A 205 14.15 21.89 -5.09
N LYS A 206 15.22 21.71 -5.87
CA LYS A 206 16.19 20.64 -5.69
C LYS A 206 17.34 21.13 -4.80
N LYS A 207 17.40 20.67 -3.56
CA LYS A 207 18.46 21.07 -2.62
C LYS A 207 19.74 20.25 -2.79
N THR A 208 19.63 18.96 -3.12
CA THR A 208 20.79 18.10 -3.38
C THR A 208 20.55 17.20 -4.58
N LYS A 209 21.61 16.85 -5.32
CA LYS A 209 21.53 15.83 -6.37
C LYS A 209 21.18 14.47 -5.74
N GLY A 210 20.33 13.72 -6.43
CA GLY A 210 20.04 12.32 -6.11
C GLY A 210 20.93 11.38 -6.91
N TRP A 211 20.86 10.09 -6.59
CA TRP A 211 21.54 9.03 -7.34
C TRP A 211 20.71 7.75 -7.33
N GLY A 212 20.87 6.94 -8.37
CA GLY A 212 20.17 5.67 -8.53
C GLY A 212 19.46 5.56 -9.88
N TRP A 213 18.51 4.64 -9.95
CA TRP A 213 17.80 4.35 -11.19
C TRP A 213 16.85 5.50 -11.57
N HIS A 214 17.04 6.03 -12.77
CA HIS A 214 16.13 6.99 -13.38
C HIS A 214 15.04 6.28 -14.19
N TRP A 215 13.78 6.55 -13.85
CA TRP A 215 12.65 6.04 -14.60
C TRP A 215 12.29 6.98 -15.76
N THR A 216 12.25 6.41 -16.97
CA THR A 216 11.64 7.03 -18.14
C THR A 216 10.33 6.32 -18.47
N ARG A 217 9.49 6.95 -19.30
CA ARG A 217 8.22 6.36 -19.75
C ARG A 217 8.44 4.98 -20.36
N ASP A 218 9.38 4.87 -21.30
CA ASP A 218 9.62 3.61 -22.02
C ASP A 218 10.14 2.53 -21.08
N LYS A 219 11.06 2.86 -20.17
CA LYS A 219 11.54 1.92 -19.15
C LYS A 219 10.40 1.41 -18.27
N ALA A 220 9.48 2.28 -17.86
CA ALA A 220 8.33 1.89 -17.05
C ALA A 220 7.37 0.98 -17.83
N LEU A 221 7.04 1.32 -19.08
CA LEU A 221 6.15 0.54 -19.93
C LEU A 221 6.72 -0.83 -20.29
N VAL A 222 8.02 -0.92 -20.57
CA VAL A 222 8.70 -2.21 -20.78
C VAL A 222 8.66 -3.03 -19.48
N ALA A 223 9.02 -2.41 -18.35
CA ALA A 223 9.10 -3.13 -17.08
C ALA A 223 7.75 -3.68 -16.62
N VAL A 224 6.64 -2.98 -16.86
CA VAL A 224 5.30 -3.49 -16.50
C VAL A 224 4.82 -4.61 -17.42
N LYS A 225 5.22 -4.62 -18.69
CA LYS A 225 4.92 -5.72 -19.62
C LYS A 225 5.60 -7.03 -19.25
N THR A 226 6.79 -6.94 -18.66
CA THR A 226 7.57 -8.11 -18.19
C THR A 226 7.44 -8.34 -16.68
N ALA A 227 6.52 -7.63 -16.02
CA ALA A 227 6.38 -7.72 -14.58
C ALA A 227 5.64 -8.98 -14.16
N THR A 228 5.99 -9.50 -12.99
CA THR A 228 5.23 -10.56 -12.34
C THR A 228 4.22 -9.94 -11.39
N GLU A 229 2.93 -10.26 -11.57
CA GLU A 229 1.88 -9.95 -10.61
C GLU A 229 1.96 -10.93 -9.43
N PHE A 230 1.96 -10.40 -8.20
CA PHE A 230 1.84 -11.22 -7.00
C PHE A 230 0.40 -11.24 -6.50
N GLU A 231 -0.04 -12.42 -6.09
CA GLU A 231 -1.35 -12.60 -5.45
C GLU A 231 -1.43 -11.86 -4.11
N HIS A 232 -0.30 -11.83 -3.39
CA HIS A 232 -0.15 -11.22 -2.08
C HIS A 232 0.81 -10.01 -2.14
N GLN A 233 0.88 -9.23 -1.06
CA GLN A 233 1.75 -8.04 -0.99
C GLN A 233 2.86 -8.20 0.06
N PRO A 234 3.92 -8.98 -0.22
CA PRO A 234 5.05 -9.13 0.70
C PRO A 234 5.67 -7.78 1.06
N GLU A 235 5.88 -7.53 2.36
CA GLU A 235 6.39 -6.26 2.88
C GLU A 235 7.74 -5.86 2.25
N LYS A 236 8.65 -6.84 2.10
CA LYS A 236 9.96 -6.64 1.44
C LYS A 236 9.81 -6.11 0.02
N CYS A 237 8.77 -6.54 -0.70
CA CYS A 237 8.50 -6.15 -2.07
C CYS A 237 7.79 -4.78 -2.14
N ILE A 238 6.91 -4.46 -1.19
CA ILE A 238 6.32 -3.11 -1.08
C ILE A 238 7.41 -2.06 -0.89
N ALA A 239 8.42 -2.33 -0.06
CA ALA A 239 9.55 -1.42 0.17
C ALA A 239 10.61 -1.45 -0.95
N CYS A 240 10.56 -2.43 -1.85
CA CYS A 240 11.54 -2.60 -2.92
C CYS A 240 11.40 -1.49 -3.98
N PRO A 241 12.51 -0.91 -4.50
CA PRO A 241 12.46 0.05 -5.61
C PRO A 241 11.82 -0.50 -6.89
N SER A 242 11.83 -1.82 -7.07
CA SER A 242 11.23 -2.51 -8.21
C SER A 242 9.84 -3.09 -7.93
N GLY A 243 9.32 -2.95 -6.70
CA GLY A 243 7.94 -3.32 -6.39
C GLY A 243 7.01 -2.14 -6.63
N ALA A 244 6.00 -2.33 -7.48
CA ALA A 244 4.99 -1.31 -7.80
C ALA A 244 3.60 -1.79 -7.40
N LEU A 245 2.90 -1.00 -6.58
CA LEU A 245 1.47 -1.22 -6.33
C LEU A 245 0.70 -0.63 -7.51
N VAL A 246 -0.03 -1.50 -8.20
CA VAL A 246 -0.89 -1.15 -9.33
C VAL A 246 -2.31 -1.04 -8.81
N ASP A 247 -2.93 0.12 -9.03
CA ASP A 247 -4.35 0.33 -8.75
C ASP A 247 -5.16 -0.39 -9.83
N VAL A 248 -6.04 -1.32 -9.44
CA VAL A 248 -6.84 -2.13 -10.37
C VAL A 248 -8.30 -1.73 -10.26
N THR A 249 -8.89 -1.36 -11.39
CA THR A 249 -10.34 -1.14 -11.56
C THR A 249 -10.86 -2.24 -12.48
N GLU A 250 -11.63 -3.16 -11.92
CA GLU A 250 -12.24 -4.29 -12.62
C GLU A 250 -13.73 -4.03 -12.80
N LEU A 251 -14.16 -3.95 -14.06
CA LEU A 251 -15.55 -3.76 -14.44
C LEU A 251 -16.12 -5.11 -14.85
N THR A 252 -16.99 -5.65 -14.00
CA THR A 252 -17.83 -6.80 -14.33
C THR A 252 -19.19 -6.31 -14.84
N GLU A 253 -20.00 -7.19 -15.44
CA GLU A 253 -21.36 -6.83 -15.91
C GLU A 253 -22.24 -6.24 -14.79
N THR A 254 -21.95 -6.56 -13.52
CA THR A 254 -22.79 -6.20 -12.39
C THR A 254 -22.15 -5.22 -11.41
N GLU A 255 -20.82 -5.14 -11.34
CA GLU A 255 -20.09 -4.39 -10.29
C GLU A 255 -18.74 -3.85 -10.78
N GLU A 256 -18.38 -2.66 -10.28
CA GLU A 256 -17.02 -2.12 -10.35
C GLU A 256 -16.26 -2.50 -9.06
N ARG A 257 -15.12 -3.17 -9.20
CA ARG A 257 -14.25 -3.58 -8.09
C ARG A 257 -12.92 -2.83 -8.16
N LYS A 258 -12.53 -2.21 -7.04
CA LYS A 258 -11.27 -1.45 -6.93
C LYS A 258 -10.32 -2.08 -5.92
N TYR A 259 -9.20 -2.63 -6.37
CA TYR A 259 -8.20 -3.25 -5.50
C TYR A 259 -6.78 -2.89 -5.93
N ARG A 260 -5.78 -3.42 -5.21
CA ARG A 260 -4.37 -3.20 -5.51
C ARG A 260 -3.65 -4.52 -5.65
N ARG A 261 -2.83 -4.63 -6.67
CA ARG A 261 -1.93 -5.77 -6.89
C ARG A 261 -0.49 -5.30 -6.86
N LEU A 262 0.38 -6.10 -6.25
CA LEU A 262 1.80 -5.80 -6.20
C LEU A 262 2.48 -6.46 -7.39
N TYR A 263 3.22 -5.67 -8.16
CA TYR A 263 3.97 -6.12 -9.32
C TYR A 263 5.46 -6.04 -9.03
N CYS A 264 6.19 -7.09 -9.39
CA CYS A 264 7.65 -7.07 -9.44
C CYS A 264 8.09 -6.64 -10.84
N LEU A 265 8.55 -5.39 -10.98
CA LEU A 265 9.02 -4.80 -12.24
C LEU A 265 10.34 -5.41 -12.76
N LYS A 266 10.91 -6.38 -12.04
CA LYS A 266 12.06 -7.19 -12.47
C LYS A 266 11.66 -8.56 -13.00
N GLY A 267 10.37 -8.91 -13.00
CA GLY A 267 9.89 -10.21 -13.48
C GLY A 267 10.24 -11.39 -12.56
N ILE A 268 10.56 -11.13 -11.29
CA ILE A 268 10.87 -12.19 -10.33
C ILE A 268 9.56 -12.80 -9.85
N VAL A 269 9.39 -14.10 -10.10
CA VAL A 269 8.16 -14.86 -9.81
C VAL A 269 7.96 -15.09 -8.32
N GLU A 270 9.04 -15.41 -7.61
CA GLU A 270 8.94 -15.76 -6.20
C GLU A 270 9.71 -14.75 -5.30
N PRO A 271 9.02 -14.06 -4.37
CA PRO A 271 9.65 -13.09 -3.46
C PRO A 271 10.75 -13.67 -2.57
N SER A 272 10.63 -14.94 -2.16
CA SER A 272 11.52 -15.62 -1.19
C SER A 272 12.94 -15.78 -1.73
N VAL A 273 13.09 -16.08 -3.02
CA VAL A 273 14.36 -16.30 -3.73
C VAL A 273 14.96 -15.03 -4.33
N CYS A 274 14.32 -13.87 -4.12
CA CYS A 274 14.72 -12.60 -4.71
C CYS A 274 16.05 -12.10 -4.14
N CYS A 275 17.15 -12.32 -4.89
CA CYS A 275 18.49 -11.83 -4.55
C CYS A 275 18.58 -10.30 -4.49
N VAL A 276 17.70 -9.56 -5.19
CA VAL A 276 17.64 -8.09 -5.14
C VAL A 276 17.31 -7.60 -3.73
N SER A 277 16.50 -8.34 -2.97
CA SER A 277 16.21 -8.01 -1.57
C SER A 277 17.42 -8.26 -0.67
N ALA A 278 18.14 -9.36 -0.88
CA ALA A 278 19.35 -9.73 -0.15
C ALA A 278 20.51 -8.76 -0.41
N PHE A 279 20.76 -8.38 -1.67
CA PHE A 279 21.79 -7.40 -2.02
C PHE A 279 21.49 -6.01 -1.45
N ASN A 280 20.23 -5.58 -1.41
CA ASN A 280 19.85 -4.30 -0.81
C ASN A 280 19.94 -4.33 0.74
N ALA A 281 19.67 -5.47 1.37
CA ALA A 281 19.87 -5.67 2.81
C ALA A 281 21.36 -5.62 3.17
N LEU A 282 22.22 -6.26 2.39
CA LEU A 282 23.68 -6.23 2.56
C LEU A 282 24.26 -4.82 2.37
N LYS A 283 23.78 -4.05 1.39
CA LYS A 283 24.18 -2.63 1.22
C LYS A 283 23.77 -1.76 2.41
N LYS A 284 22.58 -1.98 2.99
CA LYS A 284 22.16 -1.29 4.22
C LYS A 284 23.06 -1.63 5.41
N ALA A 285 23.41 -2.91 5.58
CA ALA A 285 24.30 -3.35 6.65
C ALA A 285 25.69 -2.70 6.55
N LYS A 286 26.27 -2.63 5.34
CA LYS A 286 27.57 -1.95 5.12
C LYS A 286 27.53 -0.44 5.39
N SER A 287 26.44 0.24 5.03
CA SER A 287 26.29 1.68 5.32
C SER A 287 26.13 2.01 6.82
N PHE A 288 25.81 1.01 7.65
CA PHE A 288 25.71 1.19 9.10
C PHE A 288 27.07 1.04 9.79
N THR A 289 27.90 0.11 9.32
CA THR A 289 29.28 -0.10 9.81
C THR A 289 30.23 1.05 9.48
N GLU A 290 29.99 1.81 8.40
CA GLU A 290 30.81 2.98 8.03
C GLU A 290 30.40 4.27 8.75
N SER A 291 29.38 4.23 9.63
CA SER A 291 28.88 5.38 10.39
C SER A 291 29.27 5.39 11.87
N ILE A 292 30.14 4.47 12.31
CA ILE A 292 30.71 4.51 13.65
C ILE A 292 31.88 5.50 13.62
N PRO A 293 31.83 6.64 14.34
CA PRO A 293 32.98 7.50 14.47
C PRO A 293 34.04 6.72 15.25
N THR A 294 35.19 6.45 14.63
CA THR A 294 36.41 6.12 15.35
C THR A 294 36.74 7.29 16.27
N SER A 295 36.35 7.19 17.55
CA SER A 295 36.87 8.04 18.61
C SER A 295 38.36 7.77 18.69
N GLN A 296 39.16 8.69 18.14
CA GLN A 296 40.59 8.75 18.35
C GLN A 296 40.84 8.93 19.84
N THR A 297 41.32 7.86 20.46
CA THR A 297 41.98 7.88 21.75
C THR A 297 43.35 8.52 21.54
N HIS A 298 43.45 9.83 21.76
CA HIS A 298 44.74 10.45 22.02
C HIS A 298 45.10 10.18 23.48
N LEU A 299 46.02 9.23 23.66
CA LEU A 299 46.86 9.10 24.84
C LEU A 299 48.10 9.97 24.66
N HIS A 300 48.52 10.57 25.77
CA HIS A 300 49.62 11.52 26.02
C HIS A 300 49.29 13.00 25.83
#